data_AF-A0A962R1X0-F1
#
_entry.id   AF-A0A962R1X0-F1
#
_cell.length_a   1.000
_cell.length_b   1.000
_cell.length_c   1.000
_cell.angle_alpha   90.00
_cell.angle_beta   90.00
_cell.angle_gamma   90.00
#
_symmetry.space_group_name_H-M   'P 1'
#
loop_
_entity.id
_entity.type
_entity.pdbx_description
1 polymer ?
#
loop_
_entity_poly.entity_id
_entity_poly.type
_entity_poly.pdbx_seq_one_letter_code
_entity_poly.pdbx_strand_id
1 'polypeptide(L)' 'GSLADIRVLSSSGYAVLDEAAIKIVRMAAPYAPFPEELRATTDQLEIIRTWQFQENRLSSQ' A
#
# COMPACT_ATOMS: atom_id res chain seq x y z
N GLY A 1 8.22 11.87 -0.48
CA GLY A 1 8.62 10.56 0.06
C GLY A 1 8.70 9.55 -1.07
N SER A 2 9.66 8.64 -1.02
CA SER A 2 9.79 7.52 -1.95
C SER A 2 9.32 6.22 -1.29
N LEU A 3 9.03 5.22 -2.11
CA LEU A 3 8.73 3.86 -1.63
C LEU A 3 10.03 3.07 -1.57
N ALA A 4 10.42 2.64 -0.36
CA ALA A 4 11.68 1.93 -0.13
C ALA A 4 11.60 0.42 -0.42
N ASP A 5 10.63 -0.27 0.16
CA ASP A 5 10.39 -1.70 -0.03
C ASP A 5 8.89 -2.03 0.05
N ILE A 6 8.49 -3.18 -0.51
CA ILE A 6 7.14 -3.76 -0.38
C ILE A 6 7.28 -5.26 -0.15
N ARG A 7 6.61 -5.78 0.88
CA ARG A 7 6.57 -7.21 1.17
C ARG A 7 5.14 -7.68 1.46
N VAL A 8 4.78 -8.83 0.88
CA VAL A 8 3.55 -9.54 1.25
C VAL A 8 3.87 -10.41 2.47
N LEU A 9 3.30 -10.07 3.63
CA LEU A 9 3.49 -10.81 4.88
C LEU A 9 2.57 -12.05 4.98
N SER A 10 1.37 -11.94 4.42
CA SER A 10 0.40 -13.03 4.30
C SER A 10 -0.29 -12.92 2.95
N SER A 11 -0.18 -13.98 2.14
CA SER A 11 -0.85 -14.06 0.84
C SER A 11 -2.37 -14.18 1.04
N SER A 12 -3.14 -13.64 0.09
CA SER A 12 -4.58 -13.88 0.00
C SER A 12 -4.95 -15.29 -0.49
N GLY A 13 -3.96 -16.06 -0.96
CA GLY A 13 -4.17 -17.32 -1.69
C GLY A 13 -4.42 -17.12 -3.19
N TYR A 14 -4.54 -15.88 -3.67
CA TYR A 14 -4.74 -15.55 -5.08
C TYR A 14 -3.68 -14.57 -5.56
N ALA A 15 -2.78 -15.02 -6.45
CA ALA A 15 -1.66 -14.22 -6.95
C ALA A 15 -2.11 -12.86 -7.53
N VAL A 16 -3.22 -12.84 -8.26
CA VAL A 16 -3.77 -11.60 -8.85
C VAL A 16 -4.16 -10.56 -7.80
N LEU A 17 -4.64 -10.97 -6.62
CA LEU A 17 -5.02 -10.05 -5.55
C LEU A 17 -3.80 -9.55 -4.80
N ASP A 18 -2.79 -10.41 -4.60
CA ASP A 18 -1.51 -10.03 -4.00
C ASP A 18 -0.78 -8.99 -4.88
N GLU A 19 -0.72 -9.24 -6.20
CA GLU A 19 -0.17 -8.30 -7.18
C GLU A 19 -0.96 -6.99 -7.24
N ALA A 20 -2.29 -7.06 -7.17
CA ALA A 20 -3.14 -5.87 -7.12
C ALA A 20 -2.83 -5.01 -5.89
N ALA A 21 -2.68 -5.62 -4.71
CA ALA A 21 -2.32 -4.91 -3.49
C ALA A 21 -0.97 -4.20 -3.63
N ILE A 22 0.05 -4.89 -4.15
CA ILE A 22 1.37 -4.31 -4.44
C ILE A 22 1.25 -3.13 -5.43
N LYS A 23 0.47 -3.31 -6.50
CA LYS A 23 0.28 -2.27 -7.52
C LYS A 23 -0.39 -1.03 -6.95
N ILE A 24 -1.39 -1.17 -6.08
CA ILE A 24 -2.04 -0.02 -5.44
C ILE A 24 -1.04 0.78 -4.60
N VAL A 25 -0.20 0.11 -3.81
CA VAL A 25 0.87 0.78 -3.05
C VAL A 25 1.84 1.51 -3.98
N ARG A 26 2.28 0.88 -5.08
CA ARG A 26 3.16 1.52 -6.08
C ARG A 26 2.52 2.74 -6.74
N MET A 27 1.23 2.67 -7.09
CA MET A 27 0.50 3.76 -7.73
C MET A 27 0.25 4.94 -6.78
N ALA A 28 0.20 4.69 -5.46
CA ALA A 28 0.06 5.75 -4.47
C ALA A 28 1.37 6.53 -4.24
N ALA A 29 2.50 6.05 -4.75
CA ALA A 29 3.77 6.77 -4.70
C ALA A 29 3.82 7.88 -5.77
N PRO A 30 4.52 9.01 -5.51
CA PRO A 30 5.28 9.31 -4.30
C PRO A 30 4.39 9.71 -3.12
N TYR A 31 4.83 9.39 -1.90
CA TYR A 31 4.11 9.78 -0.69
C TYR A 31 4.46 11.22 -0.28
N ALA A 32 3.57 11.84 0.48
CA ALA A 32 3.85 13.13 1.12
C ALA A 32 5.14 13.07 1.95
N PRO A 33 5.90 14.18 2.04
CA PRO A 33 7.01 14.26 2.99
C PRO A 33 6.51 14.07 4.43
N PHE A 34 7.38 13.60 5.32
CA PHE A 34 7.05 13.55 6.74
C PHE A 34 6.85 14.97 7.30
N PRO A 35 5.94 15.14 8.27
CA PRO A 35 5.92 16.33 9.12
C PRO A 35 7.30 16.59 9.73
N GLU A 36 7.60 17.85 10.02
CA GLU A 36 8.94 18.28 10.43
C GLU A 36 9.44 17.54 11.68
N GLU A 37 8.55 17.36 12.66
CA GLU A 37 8.84 16.69 13.93
C GLU A 37 9.21 15.21 13.72
N LEU A 38 8.51 14.55 12.79
CA LEU A 38 8.77 13.15 12.48
C LEU A 38 10.07 13.01 11.67
N ARG A 39 10.29 13.91 10.71
CA ARG A 39 11.51 13.94 9.89
C ARG A 39 12.78 14.17 10.72
N ALA A 40 12.67 14.85 11.86
CA ALA A 40 13.81 15.10 12.75
C ALA A 40 14.35 13.82 13.43
N THR A 41 13.53 12.76 13.51
CA THR A 41 13.87 11.54 14.27
C THR A 41 13.70 10.25 13.47
N THR A 42 13.06 10.30 12.30
CA THR A 42 12.66 9.11 11.54
C THR A 42 13.00 9.27 10.06
N ASP A 43 13.88 8.41 9.56
CA ASP A 43 14.28 8.38 8.15
C ASP A 43 13.35 7.50 7.29
N GLN A 44 12.77 6.46 7.89
CA GLN A 44 11.90 5.50 7.21
C GLN A 44 10.71 5.12 8.10
N LEU A 45 9.51 5.08 7.50
CA LEU A 45 8.29 4.64 8.16
C LEU A 45 7.84 3.30 7.56
N GLU A 46 7.66 2.30 8.42
CA GLU A 46 7.08 1.01 8.03
C GLU A 46 5.59 0.98 8.35
N ILE A 47 4.78 0.56 7.38
CA ILE A 47 3.32 0.49 7.52
C ILE A 47 2.84 -0.91 7.15
N ILE A 48 2.21 -1.60 8.10
CA ILE A 48 1.56 -2.89 7.88
C ILE A 48 0.06 -2.66 7.68
N ARG A 49 -0.48 -3.16 6.57
CA ARG A 49 -1.91 -3.09 6.24
C ARG A 49 -2.40 -4.39 5.62
N THR A 50 -3.63 -4.76 5.97
CA THR A 50 -4.37 -5.85 5.34
C THR A 50 -5.28 -5.29 4.27
N TRP A 51 -5.16 -5.78 3.04
CA TRP A 51 -6.05 -5.42 1.93
C TRP A 51 -7.22 -6.40 1.87
N GLN A 52 -8.43 -5.85 1.76
CA GLN A 52 -9.64 -6.64 1.55
C GLN A 52 -10.22 -6.27 0.18
N PHE A 53 -10.25 -7.24 -0.72
CA PHE A 53 -10.88 -7.08 -2.02
C PHE A 53 -12.30 -7.62 -1.94
N GLN A 54 -13.27 -6.78 -2.31
CA GLN A 54 -14.68 -7.15 -2.37
C GLN A 54 -15.16 -7.05 -3.80
N GLU A 55 -16.01 -7.98 -4.21
CA GLU A 55 -16.66 -7.91 -5.52
C GLU A 55 -17.61 -6.70 -5.53
N ASN A 56 -17.30 -5.71 -6.34
CA ASN A 56 -18.19 -4.57 -6.52
C ASN A 56 -19.13 -4.88 -7.67
N ARG A 57 -20.42 -5.12 -7.37
CA ARG A 57 -21.45 -5.28 -8.39
C ARG A 57 -21.77 -3.91 -8.96
N LEU A 58 -21.05 -3.48 -9.99
CA LEU A 58 -21.39 -2.29 -10.76
C LEU A 58 -22.59 -2.62 -11.66
N SER A 59 -23.79 -2.25 -11.22
CA SER A 59 -24.96 -2.20 -12.11
C SER A 59 -24.99 -0.85 -12.83
N SER A 60 -24.95 -0.86 -14.16
CA SER A 60 -25.41 0.29 -14.95
C SER A 60 -26.92 0.36 -14.83
N GLN A 61 -27.47 1.50 -14.39
CA GLN A 61 -28.86 1.87 -14.67
C GLN A 61 -28.92 2.70 -15.94
#